data_AF-A0A1A9R1S7-F1
#
_entry.id   AF-A0A1A9R1S7-F1
#
_cell.length_a   1.000
_cell.length_b   1.000
_cell.length_c   1.000
_cell.angle_alpha   90.00
_cell.angle_beta   90.00
_cell.angle_gamma   90.00
#
_symmetry.space_group_name_H-M   'P 1'
#
loop_
_entity.id
_entity.type
_entity.pdbx_description
1 polymer ?
#
loop_
_entity_poly.entity_id
_entity_poly.type
_entity_poly.pdbx_seq_one_letter_code
_entity_poly.pdbx_strand_id
1 'polypeptide(L)'
;MSSPLPAHLTLDELAQCSAPLPDVEVHGLDRGWYIVRLHQDNAVSLLTDQSGEAQRFTGTQWIGRALAPLGFTHGTLTWADAADEMIGSDVPSVSAQQRLAYGVRVAFNQTSL
;
A
#
# COMPACT_ATOMS: atom_id res chain seq x y z
N MET A 1 12.58 -6.40 19.83
CA MET A 1 12.36 -6.95 18.48
C MET A 1 10.93 -6.63 18.13
N SER A 2 10.68 -5.80 17.11
CA SER A 2 9.30 -5.52 16.68
C SER A 2 8.70 -6.79 16.11
N SER A 3 7.48 -7.13 16.50
CA SER A 3 6.75 -8.24 15.90
C SER A 3 6.50 -7.93 14.42
N PRO A 4 6.56 -8.94 13.53
CA PRO A 4 6.22 -8.75 12.12
C PRO A 4 4.76 -8.27 12.00
N LEU A 5 4.47 -7.41 11.03
CA LEU A 5 3.10 -6.98 10.79
C LEU A 5 2.21 -8.19 10.45
N PRO A 6 0.94 -8.22 10.90
CA PRO A 6 -0.02 -9.24 10.49
C PRO A 6 -0.32 -9.13 8.99
N ALA A 7 -0.73 -10.22 8.34
CA ALA A 7 -1.02 -10.22 6.89
C ALA A 7 -2.14 -9.24 6.47
N HIS A 8 -3.06 -8.96 7.39
CA HIS A 8 -4.15 -8.02 7.22
C HIS A 8 -4.24 -7.14 8.45
N LEU A 9 -4.61 -5.87 8.25
CA LEU A 9 -4.89 -4.95 9.34
C LEU A 9 -5.90 -3.90 8.92
N THR A 10 -6.65 -3.43 9.90
CA THR A 10 -7.57 -2.30 9.79
C THR A 10 -6.86 -0.97 10.06
N LEU A 11 -7.49 0.15 9.70
CA LEU A 11 -6.98 1.49 10.06
C LEU A 11 -6.82 1.67 11.57
N ASP A 12 -7.71 1.09 12.38
CA ASP A 12 -7.66 1.20 13.84
C ASP A 12 -6.46 0.45 14.41
N GLU A 13 -6.14 -0.73 13.86
CA GLU A 13 -4.94 -1.50 14.22
C GLU A 13 -3.66 -0.79 13.75
N LEU A 14 -3.69 -0.20 12.55
CA LEU A 14 -2.58 0.59 12.04
C LEU A 14 -2.25 1.79 12.94
N ALA A 15 -3.27 2.43 13.50
CA ALA A 15 -3.11 3.54 14.42
C ALA A 15 -2.38 3.17 15.72
N GLN A 16 -2.34 1.87 16.07
CA GLN A 16 -1.61 1.37 17.24
C GLN A 16 -0.15 1.00 16.92
N CYS A 17 0.26 1.04 15.64
CA CYS A 17 1.64 0.77 15.28
C CYS A 17 2.57 1.86 15.84
N SER A 18 3.70 1.41 16.40
CA SER A 18 4.75 2.30 16.89
C SER A 18 5.84 2.48 15.84
N ALA A 19 6.59 3.57 15.94
CA ALA A 19 7.69 3.84 15.03
C ALA A 19 8.81 2.76 15.14
N PRO A 20 9.49 2.42 14.03
CA PRO A 20 9.30 2.97 12.68
C PRO A 20 8.00 2.48 12.03
N LEU A 21 7.30 3.40 11.36
CA LEU A 21 6.09 3.07 10.61
C LEU A 21 6.46 2.28 9.34
N PRO A 22 5.59 1.37 8.87
CA PRO A 22 5.83 0.60 7.65
C PRO A 22 5.83 1.50 6.40
N ASP A 23 6.51 1.06 5.34
CA ASP A 23 6.44 1.72 4.04
C ASP A 23 5.06 1.50 3.41
N VAL A 24 4.50 2.56 2.82
CA VAL A 24 3.16 2.52 2.22
C VAL A 24 3.27 2.31 0.72
N GLU A 25 2.76 1.19 0.21
CA GLU A 25 2.50 0.98 -1.21
C GLU A 25 1.04 1.34 -1.50
N VAL A 26 0.85 2.30 -2.40
CA VAL A 26 -0.44 2.61 -3.01
C VAL A 26 -0.54 1.79 -4.28
N HIS A 27 -1.29 0.68 -4.25
CA HIS A 27 -1.36 -0.22 -5.39
C HIS A 27 -2.59 0.11 -6.24
N GLY A 28 -2.35 0.66 -7.43
CA GLY A 28 -3.36 0.95 -8.44
C GLY A 28 -3.86 -0.31 -9.10
N LEU A 29 -5.18 -0.49 -9.09
CA LEU A 29 -5.91 -1.58 -9.73
C LEU A 29 -6.59 -1.10 -11.01
N ASP A 30 -7.07 -2.06 -11.80
CA ASP A 30 -7.93 -1.77 -12.95
C ASP A 30 -9.19 -0.99 -12.55
N ARG A 31 -9.68 -0.17 -13.48
CA ARG A 31 -10.88 0.69 -13.32
C ARG A 31 -10.75 1.82 -12.30
N GLY A 32 -9.52 2.24 -11.98
CA GLY A 32 -9.25 3.46 -11.21
C GLY A 32 -9.41 3.31 -9.69
N TRP A 33 -9.35 2.07 -9.19
CA TRP A 33 -9.34 1.79 -7.76
C TRP A 33 -7.92 1.66 -7.22
N TYR A 34 -7.74 1.93 -5.94
CA TYR A 34 -6.48 1.77 -5.23
C TYR A 34 -6.71 0.95 -3.97
N ILE A 35 -5.72 0.15 -3.59
CA ILE A 35 -5.61 -0.49 -2.27
C ILE A 35 -4.30 -0.06 -1.62
N VAL A 36 -4.18 -0.28 -0.31
CA VAL A 36 -2.96 0.02 0.44
C VAL A 36 -2.32 -1.28 0.92
N ARG A 37 -1.02 -1.42 0.65
CA ARG A 37 -0.16 -2.45 1.24
C ARG A 37 0.92 -1.80 2.10
N LEU A 38 1.20 -2.40 3.24
CA LEU A 38 2.20 -1.93 4.19
C LEU A 38 3.37 -2.92 4.20
N HIS A 39 4.58 -2.39 4.11
CA HIS A 39 5.81 -3.19 4.01
C HIS A 39 6.70 -2.94 5.23
N GLN A 40 7.06 -3.99 5.95
CA GLN A 40 8.01 -3.93 7.07
C GLN A 40 8.76 -5.25 7.21
N ASP A 41 10.09 -5.21 7.28
CA ASP A 41 10.94 -6.38 7.56
C ASP A 41 10.60 -7.61 6.69
N ASN A 42 10.37 -7.38 5.38
CA ASN A 42 9.91 -8.34 4.35
C ASN A 42 8.47 -8.87 4.50
N ALA A 43 7.73 -8.48 5.55
CA ALA A 43 6.30 -8.73 5.64
C ALA A 43 5.53 -7.69 4.80
N VAL A 44 4.48 -8.17 4.15
CA VAL A 44 3.52 -7.33 3.41
C VAL A 44 2.15 -7.53 4.01
N SER A 45 1.49 -6.42 4.32
CA SER A 45 0.19 -6.42 4.96
C SER A 45 -0.82 -5.64 4.16
N LEU A 46 -2.00 -6.20 3.98
CA LEU A 46 -3.09 -5.55 3.26
C LEU A 46 -3.94 -4.72 4.24
N LEU A 47 -4.20 -3.46 3.89
CA LEU A 47 -5.18 -2.66 4.61
C LEU A 47 -6.59 -3.17 4.26
N THR A 48 -7.33 -3.57 5.28
CA THR A 48 -8.69 -4.10 5.17
C THR A 48 -9.69 -3.24 5.93
N ASP A 49 -10.96 -3.37 5.58
CA ASP A 49 -12.05 -2.89 6.42
C ASP A 49 -12.33 -3.85 7.60
N GLN A 50 -13.34 -3.53 8.41
CA GLN A 50 -13.75 -4.32 9.58
C GLN A 50 -14.32 -5.71 9.22
N SER A 51 -14.71 -5.95 7.97
CA SER A 51 -15.17 -7.25 7.48
C SER A 51 -14.02 -8.13 6.97
N GLY A 52 -12.79 -7.61 6.94
CA GLY A 52 -11.61 -8.30 6.42
C GLY A 52 -11.43 -8.15 4.90
N GLU A 53 -12.27 -7.36 4.24
CA GLU A 53 -12.16 -7.09 2.81
C GLU A 53 -11.14 -5.99 2.53
N ALA A 54 -10.45 -6.07 1.38
CA ALA A 54 -9.48 -5.06 0.98
C ALA A 54 -10.13 -3.67 0.94
N GLN A 55 -9.56 -2.71 1.67
CA GLN A 55 -10.08 -1.34 1.66
C GLN A 55 -9.75 -0.69 0.32
N ARG A 56 -10.80 -0.39 -0.46
CA ARG A 56 -10.69 0.22 -1.79
C ARG A 56 -10.88 1.73 -1.70
N PHE A 57 -10.02 2.46 -2.40
CA PHE A 57 -10.05 3.91 -2.51
C PHE A 57 -10.22 4.32 -3.97
N THR A 58 -11.00 5.37 -4.23
CA THR A 58 -11.19 5.93 -5.58
C THR A 58 -10.10 6.92 -5.99
N GLY A 59 -9.13 7.19 -5.12
CA GLY A 59 -8.06 8.14 -5.39
C GLY A 59 -7.05 8.24 -4.26
N THR A 60 -5.83 8.64 -4.60
CA THR A 60 -4.70 8.77 -3.67
C THR A 60 -4.94 9.83 -2.58
N GLN A 61 -5.79 10.82 -2.86
CA GLN A 61 -6.21 11.83 -1.87
C GLN A 61 -7.00 11.21 -0.71
N TRP A 62 -7.84 10.20 -0.96
CA TRP A 62 -8.59 9.51 0.09
C TRP A 62 -7.67 8.65 0.97
N ILE A 63 -6.64 8.07 0.38
CA ILE A 63 -5.58 7.35 1.11
C ILE A 63 -4.81 8.33 2.01
N GLY A 64 -4.41 9.48 1.47
CA GLY A 64 -3.74 10.52 2.26
C GLY A 64 -4.57 10.99 3.44
N ARG A 65 -5.89 11.18 3.26
CA ARG A 65 -6.81 11.54 4.36
C ARG A 65 -6.91 10.47 5.44
N ALA A 66 -6.80 9.20 5.08
CA ALA A 66 -6.84 8.09 6.04
C ALA A 66 -5.50 7.93 6.79
N LEU A 67 -4.37 8.07 6.10
CA LEU A 67 -3.04 7.73 6.64
C LEU A 67 -2.29 8.93 7.24
N ALA A 68 -2.51 10.16 6.74
CA ALA A 68 -1.84 11.36 7.28
C ALA A 68 -2.11 11.60 8.77
N PRO A 69 -3.33 11.41 9.30
CA PRO A 69 -3.59 11.53 10.74
C PRO A 69 -2.81 10.52 11.59
N LEU A 70 -2.39 9.39 11.01
CA LEU A 70 -1.61 8.34 11.68
C LEU A 70 -0.09 8.59 11.61
N GLY A 71 0.35 9.72 11.04
CA GLY A 71 1.76 10.09 10.94
C GLY A 71 2.46 9.67 9.64
N PHE A 72 1.76 9.02 8.71
CA PHE A 72 2.31 8.72 7.39
C PHE A 72 2.38 9.99 6.54
N THR A 73 3.52 10.23 5.89
CA THR A 73 3.74 11.45 5.09
C THR A 73 3.69 11.21 3.59
N HIS A 74 3.84 9.96 3.16
CA HIS A 74 3.85 9.58 1.76
C HIS A 74 3.65 8.08 1.61
N GLY A 75 3.42 7.67 0.36
CA GLY A 75 3.55 6.31 -0.10
C GLY A 75 4.16 6.25 -1.49
N THR A 76 4.33 5.05 -2.01
CA THR A 76 4.81 4.77 -3.35
C THR A 76 3.67 4.17 -4.17
N LEU A 77 3.23 4.90 -5.19
CA LEU A 77 2.23 4.45 -6.16
C LEU A 77 2.86 3.43 -7.11
N THR A 78 2.32 2.22 -7.10
CA THR A 78 2.62 1.13 -8.01
C THR A 78 1.36 0.72 -8.76
N TRP A 79 1.51 -0.08 -9.81
CA TRP A 79 0.39 -0.55 -10.61
C TRP A 79 0.36 -2.07 -10.59
N ALA A 80 -0.84 -2.64 -10.73
CA ALA A 80 -1.00 -4.05 -11.03
C ALA A 80 -0.18 -4.40 -12.27
N ASP A 81 0.50 -5.56 -12.22
CA ASP A 81 1.29 -6.03 -13.34
C ASP A 81 0.36 -6.20 -14.55
N ALA A 82 0.75 -5.63 -15.69
CA ALA A 82 0.01 -5.86 -16.92
C ALA A 82 0.17 -7.33 -17.29
N ALA A 83 -0.95 -8.05 -17.37
CA ALA A 83 -0.96 -9.46 -17.76
C ALA A 83 -0.63 -9.69 -19.25
N ASP A 84 -0.28 -8.64 -19.99
CA ASP A 84 0.17 -8.71 -21.38
C ASP A 84 1.64 -9.16 -21.44
N GLU A 85 1.94 -10.24 -20.71
CA GLU A 85 3.19 -10.96 -20.83
C GLU A 85 3.23 -11.63 -22.20
N MET A 86 4.38 -11.54 -22.87
CA MET A 86 4.61 -12.31 -24.09
C MET A 86 4.40 -13.80 -23.82
N ILE A 87 3.35 -14.38 -24.40
CA ILE A 87 3.07 -15.81 -24.31
C ILE A 87 4.31 -16.59 -24.77
N GLY A 88 4.87 -17.42 -23.89
CA GLY A 88 6.00 -18.32 -24.19
C GLY A 88 7.37 -17.89 -23.66
N SER A 89 7.45 -16.83 -22.85
CA SER A 89 8.68 -16.47 -22.12
C SER A 89 8.50 -16.65 -20.63
N ASP A 90 9.36 -17.46 -19.98
CA ASP A 90 9.44 -17.57 -18.52
C ASP A 90 10.13 -16.33 -17.93
N VAL A 91 9.43 -15.20 -17.91
CA VAL A 91 9.89 -14.00 -17.20
C VAL A 91 9.30 -14.04 -15.79
N PRO A 92 10.12 -13.98 -14.73
CA PRO A 92 9.60 -13.93 -13.37
C PRO A 92 8.82 -12.62 -13.15
N SER A 93 7.70 -12.70 -12.44
CA SER A 93 6.90 -11.54 -12.07
C SER A 93 7.73 -10.53 -11.28
N VAL A 94 7.38 -9.24 -11.41
CA VAL A 94 8.07 -8.16 -10.71
C VAL A 94 7.90 -8.34 -9.19
N SER A 95 9.00 -8.34 -8.44
CA SER A 95 8.94 -8.42 -6.98
C SER A 95 8.39 -7.13 -6.36
N ALA A 96 7.87 -7.22 -5.13
CA ALA A 96 7.41 -6.03 -4.39
C ALA A 96 8.52 -4.99 -4.21
N GLN A 97 9.74 -5.44 -3.91
CA GLN A 97 10.89 -4.56 -3.76
C GLN A 97 11.21 -3.82 -5.07
N GLN A 98 11.15 -4.50 -6.22
CA GLN A 98 11.34 -3.86 -7.52
C GLN A 98 10.23 -2.85 -7.81
N ARG A 99 8.95 -3.19 -7.54
CA ARG A 99 7.84 -2.24 -7.71
C ARG A 99 8.03 -0.97 -6.88
N LEU A 100 8.41 -1.12 -5.60
CA LEU A 100 8.66 0.01 -4.71
C LEU A 100 9.86 0.87 -5.15
N ALA A 101 10.91 0.24 -5.67
CA ALA A 101 12.10 0.96 -6.12
C ALA A 101 11.86 1.88 -7.34
N TYR A 102 10.86 1.55 -8.18
CA TYR A 102 10.56 2.28 -9.42
C TYR A 102 9.17 2.94 -9.42
N GLY A 103 8.45 2.90 -8.30
CA GLY A 103 7.13 3.51 -8.18
C GLY A 103 7.19 5.03 -8.06
N VAL A 104 6.01 5.67 -8.13
CA VAL A 104 5.88 7.12 -8.04
C VAL A 104 5.58 7.55 -6.61
N ARG A 105 6.39 8.42 -6.01
CA ARG A 105 6.11 8.94 -4.68
C ARG A 105 4.87 9.83 -4.68
N VAL A 106 3.93 9.53 -3.79
CA VAL A 106 2.71 10.31 -3.55
C VAL A 106 2.73 10.87 -2.13
N ALA A 107 2.56 12.19 -2.00
CA ALA A 107 2.54 12.84 -0.69
C ALA A 107 1.16 12.73 -0.03
N PHE A 108 1.15 12.49 1.28
CA PHE A 108 -0.06 12.55 2.10
C PHE A 108 -0.10 13.89 2.81
N ASN A 109 -0.79 14.84 2.18
CA ASN A 109 -0.91 16.19 2.72
C ASN A 109 -2.03 16.20 3.77
N GLN A 110 -1.75 16.78 4.94
CA GLN A 110 -2.77 17.05 5.96
C GLN A 110 -3.72 18.20 5.58
N THR A 111 -3.61 18.76 4.37
CA THR A 111 -4.38 19.96 4.01
C THR A 111 -5.86 19.64 3.96
N SER A 112 -6.52 19.97 5.07
CA SER A 112 -7.95 20.16 5.22
C SER A 112 -8.43 21.07 4.08
N LEU A 113 -9.38 20.58 3.29
CA LEU A 113 -10.29 21.45 2.54
C LEU A 113 -11.49 21.74 3.44
#